data_AF-A0A6C0LQI6-F1
#
_entry.id   AF-A0A6C0LQI6-F1
#
_cell.length_a   1.000
_cell.length_b   1.000
_cell.length_c   1.000
_cell.angle_alpha   90.00
_cell.angle_beta   90.00
_cell.angle_gamma   90.00
#
_symmetry.space_group_name_H-M   'P 1'
#
loop_
_entity.id
_entity.type
_entity.pdbx_description
1 polymer ?
#
loop_
_entity_poly.entity_id
_entity_poly.type
_entity_poly.pdbx_seq_one_letter_code
_entity_poly.pdbx_strand_id
1 'polypeptide(L)'
;MSKREHVYKCVNKLYQTKHLYDFSTNKKLKSFSNKERKIIYKTNINNYKTKHNNKKMSIQYRYIYTDEVAELLNEFAEIHRYDERKTFKSKWENWIANDDIKKQLHQEIKRLESMGMDDDIMDRMFKSARYYYRKKPLIEKRKAETQKPKQKTPYIGFTTATLQNMDEYIKKKENIQISPANLYELYCNENKDIISAEIKEYKKKAEQKNPNQVITADELINKFKKTFKNRYYQHLYQKI
;
A
#
# COMPACT_ATOMS: atom_id res chain seq x y z
N MET A 1 9.16 0.50 7.65
CA MET A 1 9.75 1.42 6.67
C MET A 1 9.51 0.84 5.29
N SER A 2 8.66 1.49 4.50
CA SER A 2 8.35 1.16 3.11
C SER A 2 9.63 1.21 2.24
N LYS A 3 9.76 0.42 1.17
CA LYS A 3 10.91 0.50 0.24
C LYS A 3 11.04 1.91 -0.36
N ARG A 4 9.93 2.65 -0.52
CA ARG A 4 9.97 4.09 -0.84
C ARG A 4 10.66 4.89 0.26
N GLU A 5 10.31 4.69 1.53
CA GLU A 5 10.95 5.38 2.67
C GLU A 5 12.41 4.93 2.90
N HIS A 6 12.76 3.69 2.57
CA HIS A 6 14.13 3.17 2.68
C HIS A 6 15.02 3.70 1.55
N VAL A 7 14.49 3.80 0.32
CA VAL A 7 15.18 4.45 -0.81
C VAL A 7 15.30 5.96 -0.60
N TYR A 8 14.24 6.64 -0.14
CA TYR A 8 14.31 8.06 0.23
C TYR A 8 15.30 8.29 1.39
N LYS A 9 15.39 7.38 2.37
CA LYS A 9 16.39 7.46 3.44
C LYS A 9 17.81 7.13 2.98
N CYS A 10 18.03 6.14 2.10
CA CYS A 10 19.36 5.83 1.55
C CYS A 10 19.86 6.93 0.62
N VAL A 11 18.99 7.51 -0.20
CA VAL A 11 19.31 8.63 -1.10
C VAL A 11 19.49 9.94 -0.31
N ASN A 12 18.72 10.19 0.76
CA ASN A 12 19.01 11.28 1.70
C ASN A 12 20.31 11.07 2.47
N LYS A 13 20.68 9.82 2.80
CA LYS A 13 21.95 9.50 3.47
C LYS A 13 23.15 9.82 2.55
N LEU A 14 23.03 9.61 1.24
CA LEU A 14 23.99 10.04 0.23
C LEU A 14 24.10 11.57 0.09
N TYR A 15 23.01 12.31 0.34
CA TYR A 15 23.02 13.78 0.36
C TYR A 15 23.75 14.35 1.59
N GLN A 16 23.82 13.58 2.69
CA GLN A 16 24.43 13.98 3.96
C GLN A 16 25.92 13.59 4.09
N THR A 17 26.40 12.58 3.36
CA THR A 17 27.81 12.19 3.38
C THR A 17 28.65 13.06 2.44
N LYS A 18 29.65 13.78 2.96
CA LYS A 18 30.58 14.65 2.19
C LYS A 18 31.45 13.93 1.14
N HIS A 19 31.40 12.59 1.05
CA HIS A 19 32.27 11.76 0.21
C HIS A 19 31.53 10.55 -0.38
N LEU A 20 31.89 10.17 -1.61
CA LEU A 20 31.52 8.90 -2.21
C LEU A 20 32.57 7.84 -1.82
N TYR A 21 32.09 6.66 -1.42
CA TYR A 21 32.94 5.48 -1.20
C TYR A 21 32.80 4.54 -2.39
N ASP A 22 33.93 4.05 -2.88
CA ASP A 22 33.97 2.92 -3.79
C ASP A 22 33.64 1.65 -2.99
N PHE A 23 32.50 1.02 -3.27
CA PHE A 23 32.02 -0.17 -2.56
C PHE A 23 32.84 -1.43 -2.86
N SER A 24 33.74 -1.39 -3.86
CA SER A 24 34.64 -2.51 -4.17
C SER A 24 35.97 -2.46 -3.42
N THR A 25 36.47 -1.26 -3.08
CA THR A 25 37.79 -1.05 -2.46
C THR A 25 37.77 -0.29 -1.14
N ASN A 26 36.61 0.18 -0.69
CA ASN A 26 36.37 0.95 0.53
C ASN A 26 37.32 2.16 0.71
N LYS A 27 37.73 2.79 -0.40
CA LYS A 27 38.61 3.97 -0.43
C LYS A 27 37.78 5.24 -0.67
N LYS A 28 38.09 6.31 0.07
CA LYS A 28 37.41 7.62 -0.04
C LYS A 28 37.77 8.28 -1.37
N LEU A 29 36.78 8.51 -2.24
CA LEU A 29 36.95 9.32 -3.45
C LEU A 29 36.40 10.74 -3.21
N LYS A 30 37.08 11.72 -3.83
CA LYS A 30 37.05 13.19 -3.60
C LYS A 30 35.71 13.81 -3.15
N SER A 31 35.80 14.90 -2.39
CA SER A 31 34.66 15.73 -1.97
C SER A 31 34.07 16.53 -3.13
N PHE A 32 32.76 16.40 -3.35
CA PHE A 32 32.03 17.14 -4.38
C PHE A 32 31.34 18.40 -3.84
N SER A 33 31.34 19.46 -4.65
CA SER A 33 30.63 20.71 -4.39
C SER A 33 29.10 20.53 -4.49
N ASN A 34 28.34 21.45 -3.90
CA ASN A 34 26.87 21.39 -3.91
C ASN A 34 26.26 21.46 -5.32
N LYS A 35 26.97 22.06 -6.29
CA LYS A 35 26.51 22.16 -7.68
C LYS A 35 26.61 20.81 -8.41
N GLU A 36 27.71 20.09 -8.21
CA GLU A 36 27.93 18.76 -8.78
C GLU A 36 26.95 17.72 -8.22
N ARG A 37 26.59 17.82 -6.93
CA ARG A 37 25.57 16.97 -6.29
C ARG A 37 24.19 17.09 -6.93
N LYS A 38 23.78 18.32 -7.28
CA LYS A 38 22.48 18.57 -7.94
C LYS A 38 22.44 18.02 -9.37
N ILE A 39 23.57 18.01 -10.08
CA ILE A 39 23.67 17.48 -11.44
C ILE A 39 23.58 15.95 -11.42
N ILE A 40 24.34 15.28 -10.56
CA ILE A 40 24.31 13.80 -10.42
C ILE A 40 22.90 13.32 -10.05
N TYR A 41 22.22 14.03 -9.14
CA TYR A 41 20.84 13.73 -8.75
C TYR A 41 19.87 13.82 -9.94
N LYS A 42 19.98 14.88 -10.77
CA LYS A 42 19.12 15.05 -11.95
C LYS A 42 19.39 13.98 -13.02
N THR A 43 20.65 13.62 -13.26
CA THR A 43 21.03 12.60 -14.26
C THR A 43 20.52 11.21 -13.86
N ASN A 44 20.64 10.84 -12.58
CA ASN A 44 20.18 9.53 -12.09
C ASN A 44 18.65 9.38 -12.14
N ILE A 45 17.91 10.45 -11.89
CA ILE A 45 16.44 10.46 -12.02
C ILE A 45 16.01 10.30 -13.48
N ASN A 46 16.72 10.94 -14.41
CA ASN A 46 16.38 10.87 -15.83
C ASN A 46 16.66 9.49 -16.42
N ASN A 47 17.77 8.84 -16.03
CA ASN A 47 18.09 7.46 -16.44
C ASN A 47 17.07 6.43 -15.90
N TYR A 48 16.47 6.67 -14.73
CA TYR A 48 15.40 5.82 -14.21
C TYR A 48 14.09 6.00 -15.00
N LYS A 49 13.77 7.22 -15.43
CA LYS A 49 12.57 7.51 -16.22
C LYS A 49 12.63 6.94 -17.63
N THR A 50 13.80 6.97 -18.29
CA THR A 50 13.96 6.43 -19.65
C THR A 50 13.89 4.90 -19.70
N LYS A 51 14.24 4.18 -18.62
CA LYS A 51 14.21 2.71 -18.59
C LYS A 51 12.79 2.11 -18.48
N HIS A 52 11.80 2.89 -18.03
CA HIS A 52 10.43 2.42 -17.77
C HIS A 52 9.39 2.73 -18.87
N ASN A 53 9.80 3.25 -20.03
CA ASN A 53 8.85 3.79 -21.02
C ASN A 53 8.56 2.91 -22.26
N ASN A 54 8.77 1.59 -22.22
CA ASN A 54 8.39 0.73 -23.34
C ASN A 54 7.90 -0.67 -22.91
N LYS A 55 6.62 -0.77 -22.52
CA LYS A 55 5.68 -1.85 -22.90
C LYS A 55 4.33 -1.64 -22.23
N LYS A 56 3.26 -1.61 -23.03
CA LYS A 56 1.87 -1.59 -22.59
C LYS A 56 1.51 -3.01 -22.09
N MET A 57 1.67 -3.25 -20.79
CA MET A 57 1.22 -4.46 -20.10
C MET A 57 0.01 -4.12 -19.24
N SER A 58 -1.03 -4.95 -19.26
CA SER A 58 -2.18 -4.77 -18.35
C SER A 58 -1.66 -4.80 -16.92
N ILE A 59 -1.88 -3.72 -16.18
CA ILE A 59 -1.37 -3.59 -14.81
C ILE A 59 -2.27 -4.46 -13.92
N GLN A 60 -1.94 -5.74 -13.78
CA GLN A 60 -2.52 -6.56 -12.74
C GLN A 60 -1.90 -6.13 -11.40
N TYR A 61 -2.55 -5.16 -10.73
CA TYR A 61 -2.07 -4.55 -9.48
C TYR A 61 -1.88 -5.53 -8.29
N ARG A 62 -2.33 -6.77 -8.43
CA ARG A 62 -2.12 -7.86 -7.47
C ARG A 62 -1.72 -9.11 -8.24
N TYR A 63 -0.43 -9.38 -8.27
CA TYR A 63 0.10 -10.60 -8.84
C TYR A 63 -0.27 -11.79 -7.95
N ILE A 64 -0.72 -12.85 -8.60
CA ILE A 64 -1.17 -14.09 -7.99
C ILE A 64 -0.02 -15.08 -8.15
N TYR A 65 0.40 -15.68 -7.04
CA TYR A 65 1.35 -16.79 -7.09
C TYR A 65 0.68 -17.99 -7.75
N THR A 66 1.47 -18.85 -8.40
CA THR A 66 1.00 -20.17 -8.80
C THR A 66 0.42 -20.93 -7.61
N ASP A 67 -0.55 -21.81 -7.86
CA ASP A 67 -1.22 -22.55 -6.80
C ASP A 67 -0.22 -23.41 -6.02
N GLU A 68 0.77 -23.98 -6.70
CA GLU A 68 1.85 -24.77 -6.10
C GLU A 68 2.67 -23.93 -5.10
N VAL A 69 3.09 -22.72 -5.49
CA VAL A 69 3.86 -21.85 -4.58
C VAL A 69 2.98 -21.29 -3.47
N ALA A 70 1.70 -21.01 -3.75
CA ALA A 70 0.76 -20.56 -2.73
C ALA A 70 0.56 -21.65 -1.65
N GLU A 71 0.48 -22.91 -2.05
CA GLU A 71 0.36 -24.07 -1.15
C GLU A 71 1.63 -24.25 -0.31
N LEU A 72 2.82 -24.24 -0.93
CA LEU A 72 4.10 -24.29 -0.22
C LEU A 72 4.25 -23.18 0.83
N LEU A 73 3.88 -21.95 0.48
CA LEU A 73 3.90 -20.82 1.42
C LEU A 73 2.91 -21.00 2.56
N ASN A 74 1.76 -21.62 2.29
CA ASN A 74 0.74 -21.92 3.29
C ASN A 74 1.22 -23.01 4.25
N GLU A 75 1.72 -24.14 3.73
CA GLU A 75 2.26 -25.25 4.54
C GLU A 75 3.37 -24.78 5.48
N PHE A 76 4.34 -24.02 4.95
CA PHE A 76 5.39 -23.43 5.77
C PHE A 76 4.81 -22.51 6.86
N ALA A 77 3.86 -21.65 6.50
CA ALA A 77 3.24 -20.72 7.44
C ALA A 77 2.42 -21.43 8.54
N GLU A 78 1.82 -22.57 8.21
CA GLU A 78 1.05 -23.42 9.12
C GLU A 78 1.94 -24.15 10.12
N ILE A 79 3.02 -24.78 9.66
CA ILE A 79 4.01 -25.44 10.53
C ILE A 79 4.60 -24.44 11.52
N HIS A 80 4.93 -23.24 11.05
CA HIS A 80 5.56 -22.18 11.85
C HIS A 80 4.55 -21.15 12.39
N ARG A 81 3.30 -21.56 12.58
CA ARG A 81 2.19 -20.66 12.92
C ARG A 81 2.41 -19.91 14.24
N TYR A 82 2.92 -20.63 15.23
CA TYR A 82 3.14 -20.10 16.59
C TYR A 82 4.57 -19.65 16.84
N ASP A 83 5.44 -19.72 15.84
CA ASP A 83 6.84 -19.33 15.98
C ASP A 83 6.98 -17.82 16.23
N GLU A 84 7.89 -17.50 17.14
CA GLU A 84 8.32 -16.12 17.36
C GLU A 84 8.95 -15.51 16.10
N ARG A 85 8.97 -14.18 16.02
CA ARG A 85 9.44 -13.46 14.84
C ARG A 85 10.85 -13.84 14.39
N LYS A 86 11.78 -14.04 15.34
CA LYS A 86 13.18 -14.37 15.04
C LYS A 86 13.28 -15.82 14.55
N THR A 87 12.64 -16.74 15.25
CA THR A 87 12.57 -18.16 14.90
C THR A 87 11.96 -18.36 13.51
N PHE A 88 10.84 -17.70 13.21
CA PHE A 88 10.21 -17.76 11.89
C PHE A 88 11.14 -17.31 10.75
N LYS A 89 11.97 -16.27 10.99
CA LYS A 89 12.94 -15.82 9.99
C LYS A 89 14.05 -16.85 9.77
N SER A 90 14.58 -17.41 10.85
CA SER A 90 15.61 -18.45 10.77
C SER A 90 15.09 -19.71 10.08
N LYS A 91 13.86 -20.15 10.41
CA LYS A 91 13.21 -21.29 9.75
C LYS A 91 12.93 -21.02 8.28
N TRP A 92 12.55 -19.79 7.92
CA TRP A 92 12.40 -19.39 6.52
C TRP A 92 13.72 -19.48 5.77
N GLU A 93 14.81 -18.96 6.32
CA GLU A 93 16.14 -19.02 5.71
C GLU A 93 16.60 -20.47 5.46
N ASN A 94 16.33 -21.37 6.41
CA ASN A 94 16.61 -22.80 6.23
C ASN A 94 15.69 -23.45 5.19
N TRP A 95 14.40 -23.09 5.16
CA TRP A 95 13.43 -23.66 4.24
C TRP A 95 13.72 -23.29 2.77
N ILE A 96 14.06 -22.03 2.50
CA ILE A 96 14.44 -21.58 1.15
C ILE A 96 15.83 -22.07 0.72
N ALA A 97 16.64 -22.59 1.66
CA ALA A 97 17.93 -23.19 1.36
C ALA A 97 17.81 -24.65 0.92
N ASN A 98 16.67 -25.30 1.17
CA ASN A 98 16.38 -26.64 0.63
C ASN A 98 16.29 -26.58 -0.91
N ASP A 99 16.97 -27.49 -1.60
CA ASP A 99 17.10 -27.45 -3.06
C ASP A 99 15.77 -27.57 -3.82
N ASP A 100 14.85 -28.41 -3.35
CA ASP A 100 13.55 -28.61 -4.00
C ASP A 100 12.68 -27.36 -3.87
N ILE A 101 12.62 -26.79 -2.67
CA ILE A 101 11.89 -25.56 -2.39
C ILE A 101 12.50 -24.39 -3.17
N LYS A 102 13.81 -24.26 -3.13
CA LYS A 102 14.56 -23.21 -3.84
C LYS A 102 14.27 -23.26 -5.33
N LYS A 103 14.25 -24.44 -5.93
CA LYS A 103 13.93 -24.64 -7.35
C LYS A 103 12.53 -24.13 -7.69
N GLN A 104 11.53 -24.53 -6.91
CA GLN A 104 10.13 -24.11 -7.14
C GLN A 104 9.96 -22.60 -6.98
N LEU A 105 10.51 -22.01 -5.92
CA LEU A 105 10.46 -20.56 -5.70
C LEU A 105 11.20 -19.80 -6.80
N HIS A 106 12.35 -20.29 -7.27
CA HIS A 106 13.09 -19.65 -8.36
C HIS A 106 12.37 -19.72 -9.72
N GLN A 107 11.66 -20.80 -10.01
CA GLN A 107 10.82 -20.87 -11.21
C GLN A 107 9.72 -19.81 -11.18
N GLU A 108 9.09 -19.63 -10.02
CA GLU A 108 8.07 -18.62 -9.81
C GLU A 108 8.62 -17.19 -9.88
N ILE A 109 9.80 -16.95 -9.32
CA ILE A 109 10.51 -15.68 -9.45
C ILE A 109 10.72 -15.34 -10.93
N LYS A 110 11.27 -16.27 -11.71
CA LYS A 110 11.50 -16.07 -13.16
C LYS A 110 10.19 -15.79 -13.91
N ARG A 111 9.12 -16.52 -13.57
CA ARG A 111 7.79 -16.29 -14.15
C ARG A 111 7.33 -14.86 -13.89
N LEU A 112 7.40 -14.40 -12.65
CA LEU A 112 6.99 -13.05 -12.27
C LEU A 112 7.90 -11.96 -12.85
N GLU A 113 9.22 -12.17 -12.89
CA GLU A 113 10.17 -11.27 -13.55
C GLU A 113 9.86 -11.14 -15.05
N SER A 114 9.54 -12.24 -15.74
CA SER A 114 9.14 -12.22 -17.15
C SER A 114 7.84 -11.47 -17.40
N MET A 115 6.98 -11.34 -16.37
CA MET A 115 5.77 -10.49 -16.40
C MET A 115 6.08 -9.00 -16.13
N GLY A 116 7.35 -8.63 -15.93
CA GLY A 116 7.79 -7.25 -15.75
C GLY A 116 7.91 -6.82 -14.28
N MET A 117 8.11 -7.77 -13.37
CA MET A 117 8.26 -7.51 -11.95
C MET A 117 9.72 -7.17 -11.59
N ASP A 118 9.97 -5.96 -11.10
CA ASP A 118 11.32 -5.42 -10.81
C ASP A 118 11.66 -5.38 -9.30
N ASP A 119 10.70 -5.66 -8.43
CA ASP A 119 10.92 -5.68 -6.99
C ASP A 119 11.36 -7.05 -6.46
N ASP A 120 12.08 -7.06 -5.34
CA ASP A 120 12.53 -8.31 -4.71
C ASP A 120 11.32 -9.21 -4.33
N ILE A 121 11.15 -10.27 -5.13
CA ILE A 121 10.05 -11.24 -5.07
C ILE A 121 10.18 -12.11 -3.82
N MET A 122 11.40 -12.52 -3.45
CA MET A 122 11.63 -13.36 -2.28
C MET A 122 11.26 -12.65 -0.98
N ASP A 123 11.62 -11.38 -0.85
CA ASP A 123 11.19 -10.55 0.29
C ASP A 123 9.66 -10.39 0.34
N ARG A 124 8.98 -10.37 -0.82
CA ARG A 124 7.50 -10.36 -0.86
C ARG A 124 6.91 -11.70 -0.47
N MET A 125 7.46 -12.81 -0.95
CA MET A 125 7.05 -14.16 -0.57
C MET A 125 7.18 -14.36 0.95
N PHE A 126 8.29 -13.91 1.55
CA PHE A 126 8.47 -13.93 3.01
C PHE A 126 7.41 -13.10 3.74
N LYS A 127 7.14 -11.88 3.26
CA LYS A 127 6.10 -11.01 3.83
C LYS A 127 4.72 -11.63 3.69
N SER A 128 4.42 -12.30 2.58
CA SER A 128 3.14 -12.98 2.40
C SER A 128 3.00 -14.18 3.32
N ALA A 129 3.99 -15.06 3.39
CA ALA A 129 4.01 -16.20 4.33
C ALA A 129 3.73 -15.72 5.76
N ARG A 130 4.47 -14.69 6.20
CA ARG A 130 4.34 -14.16 7.56
C ARG A 130 3.01 -13.47 7.85
N TYR A 131 2.48 -12.70 6.90
CA TYR A 131 1.27 -11.90 7.12
C TYR A 131 0.00 -12.58 6.63
N TYR A 132 -0.07 -12.90 5.34
CA TYR A 132 -1.28 -13.42 4.71
C TYR A 132 -1.58 -14.86 5.08
N TYR A 133 -0.57 -15.73 5.13
CA TYR A 133 -0.77 -17.15 5.43
C TYR A 133 -0.73 -17.42 6.93
N ARG A 134 0.21 -16.83 7.68
CA ARG A 134 0.33 -17.07 9.13
C ARG A 134 -0.56 -16.19 10.00
N LYS A 135 -0.41 -14.85 9.91
CA LYS A 135 -0.96 -13.92 10.90
C LYS A 135 -2.42 -13.57 10.64
N LYS A 136 -2.80 -13.39 9.37
CA LYS A 136 -4.12 -12.91 8.95
C LYS A 136 -5.23 -13.89 9.34
N PRO A 137 -5.12 -15.22 9.13
CA PRO A 137 -6.14 -16.16 9.58
C PRO A 137 -6.38 -16.11 11.09
N LEU A 138 -5.33 -15.93 11.90
CA LEU A 138 -5.45 -15.76 13.36
C LEU A 138 -6.16 -14.46 13.77
N ILE A 139 -6.00 -13.39 12.98
CA ILE A 139 -6.72 -12.13 13.20
C ILE A 139 -8.19 -12.30 12.83
N GLU A 140 -8.46 -12.96 11.70
CA GLU A 140 -9.82 -13.17 11.20
C GLU A 140 -10.60 -14.12 12.10
N LYS A 141 -9.98 -15.22 12.56
CA LYS A 141 -10.56 -16.13 13.55
C LYS A 141 -10.90 -15.41 14.85
N ARG A 142 -9.97 -14.64 15.42
CA ARG A 142 -10.24 -13.82 16.62
C ARG A 142 -11.34 -12.78 16.39
N LYS A 143 -11.40 -12.17 15.20
CA LYS A 143 -12.49 -11.26 14.84
C LYS A 143 -13.83 -11.97 14.75
N ALA A 144 -13.88 -13.18 14.20
CA ALA A 144 -15.08 -13.99 14.13
C ALA A 144 -15.55 -14.45 15.52
N GLU A 145 -14.62 -14.78 16.42
CA GLU A 145 -14.93 -15.16 17.81
C GLU A 145 -15.44 -13.96 18.64
N THR A 146 -14.89 -12.76 18.40
CA THR A 146 -15.26 -11.55 19.15
C THR A 146 -16.47 -10.81 18.59
N GLN A 147 -16.80 -11.00 17.30
CA GLN A 147 -17.93 -10.35 16.66
C GLN A 147 -19.08 -11.32 16.53
N LYS A 148 -20.18 -11.06 17.23
CA LYS A 148 -21.48 -11.66 16.90
C LYS A 148 -21.74 -11.47 15.40
N PRO A 149 -22.33 -12.46 14.69
CA PRO A 149 -22.58 -12.36 13.26
C PRO A 149 -23.31 -11.05 12.95
N LYS A 150 -22.59 -10.08 12.37
CA LYS A 150 -23.19 -8.81 11.94
C LYS A 150 -24.18 -9.16 10.85
N GLN A 151 -25.48 -9.02 11.16
CA GLN A 151 -26.52 -9.08 10.13
C GLN A 151 -26.11 -8.10 9.02
N LYS A 152 -26.17 -8.56 7.76
CA LYS A 152 -25.81 -7.72 6.61
C LYS A 152 -26.77 -6.54 6.58
N THR A 153 -26.32 -5.38 7.04
CA THR A 153 -27.12 -4.17 6.99
C THR A 153 -27.24 -3.70 5.54
N PRO A 154 -28.41 -3.23 5.12
CA PRO A 154 -28.58 -2.68 3.78
C PRO A 154 -27.60 -1.53 3.57
N TYR A 155 -26.99 -1.46 2.39
CA TYR A 155 -26.06 -0.38 2.07
C TYR A 155 -26.76 0.99 2.13
N ILE A 156 -26.17 1.92 2.88
CA ILE A 156 -26.61 3.32 2.95
C ILE A 156 -25.54 4.15 2.26
N GLY A 157 -25.86 4.79 1.14
CA GLY A 157 -24.96 5.71 0.43
C GLY A 157 -25.02 7.13 1.01
N PHE A 158 -24.03 7.94 0.69
CA PHE A 158 -24.13 9.40 0.90
C PHE A 158 -25.02 10.03 -0.18
N THR A 159 -25.53 11.25 0.06
CA THR A 159 -26.32 11.98 -0.94
C THR A 159 -25.51 12.29 -2.20
N THR A 160 -26.20 12.32 -3.34
CA THR A 160 -25.61 12.70 -4.62
C THR A 160 -25.00 14.09 -4.57
N ALA A 161 -25.67 15.04 -3.90
CA ALA A 161 -25.19 16.42 -3.74
C ALA A 161 -23.84 16.48 -3.01
N THR A 162 -23.68 15.76 -1.90
CA THR A 162 -22.40 15.71 -1.20
C THR A 162 -21.31 15.04 -2.02
N LEU A 163 -21.64 13.97 -2.74
CA LEU A 163 -20.68 13.28 -3.61
C LEU A 163 -20.20 14.18 -4.76
N GLN A 164 -21.11 14.95 -5.37
CA GLN A 164 -20.78 15.93 -6.41
C GLN A 164 -19.92 17.07 -5.85
N ASN A 165 -20.26 17.59 -4.68
CA ASN A 165 -19.47 18.64 -4.03
C ASN A 165 -18.03 18.18 -3.72
N MET A 166 -17.84 16.93 -3.28
CA MET A 166 -16.50 16.36 -3.13
C MET A 166 -15.75 16.33 -4.47
N ASP A 167 -16.40 15.87 -5.54
CA ASP A 167 -15.79 15.77 -6.87
C ASP A 167 -15.40 17.16 -7.41
N GLU A 168 -16.28 18.16 -7.27
CA GLU A 168 -16.01 19.55 -7.65
C GLU A 168 -14.85 20.16 -6.85
N TYR A 169 -14.82 19.89 -5.55
CA TYR A 169 -13.75 20.36 -4.68
C TYR A 169 -12.38 19.77 -5.08
N ILE A 170 -12.36 18.46 -5.35
CA ILE A 170 -11.17 17.76 -5.82
C ILE A 170 -10.69 18.34 -7.15
N LYS A 171 -11.59 18.54 -8.12
CA LYS A 171 -11.27 19.15 -9.42
C LYS A 171 -10.71 20.57 -9.28
N LYS A 172 -11.31 21.40 -8.42
CA LYS A 172 -10.87 22.79 -8.19
C LYS A 172 -9.45 22.88 -7.63
N LYS A 173 -9.03 21.90 -6.83
CA LYS A 173 -7.71 21.88 -6.16
C LYS A 173 -6.72 20.93 -6.84
N GLU A 174 -7.06 20.43 -8.02
CA GLU A 174 -6.31 19.37 -8.72
C GLU A 174 -4.92 19.82 -9.18
N ASN A 175 -4.75 21.11 -9.50
CA ASN A 175 -3.47 21.68 -9.90
C ASN A 175 -2.47 21.83 -8.74
N ILE A 176 -2.91 21.59 -7.50
CA ILE A 176 -2.05 21.68 -6.33
C ILE A 176 -1.61 20.27 -5.95
N GLN A 177 -0.30 20.05 -5.90
CA GLN A 177 0.29 18.76 -5.53
C GLN A 177 0.15 18.48 -4.02
N ILE A 178 -1.09 18.37 -3.54
CA ILE A 178 -1.48 18.15 -2.15
C ILE A 178 -1.85 16.69 -1.96
N SER A 179 -1.46 16.12 -0.81
CA SER A 179 -1.84 14.76 -0.45
C SER A 179 -3.36 14.64 -0.20
N PRO A 180 -4.00 13.50 -0.51
CA PRO A 180 -5.43 13.32 -0.26
C PRO A 180 -5.84 13.43 1.21
N ALA A 181 -4.89 13.25 2.14
CA ALA A 181 -5.16 13.44 3.57
C ALA A 181 -5.30 14.93 3.90
N ASN A 182 -4.36 15.76 3.43
CA ASN A 182 -4.37 17.19 3.68
C ASN A 182 -5.53 17.86 2.94
N LEU A 183 -5.83 17.43 1.71
CA LEU A 183 -6.97 17.96 0.95
C LEU A 183 -8.30 17.64 1.62
N TYR A 184 -8.42 16.46 2.24
CA TYR A 184 -9.60 16.10 3.02
C TYR A 184 -9.76 16.98 4.27
N GLU A 185 -8.68 17.29 4.99
CA GLU A 185 -8.73 18.19 6.16
C GLU A 185 -9.18 19.60 5.76
N LEU A 186 -8.65 20.13 4.65
CA LEU A 186 -9.10 21.40 4.08
C LEU A 186 -10.59 21.36 3.71
N TYR A 187 -11.02 20.30 3.02
CA TYR A 187 -12.43 20.11 2.68
C TYR A 187 -13.32 20.10 3.93
N CYS A 188 -12.93 19.39 4.98
CA CYS A 188 -13.67 19.35 6.24
C CYS A 188 -13.75 20.71 6.93
N ASN A 189 -12.71 21.53 6.82
CA ASN A 189 -12.70 22.87 7.41
C ASN A 189 -13.56 23.85 6.61
N GLU A 190 -13.56 23.75 5.28
CA GLU A 190 -14.26 24.66 4.37
C GLU A 190 -15.73 24.29 4.14
N ASN A 191 -16.12 23.02 4.29
CA ASN A 191 -17.47 22.53 3.97
C ASN A 191 -18.19 21.91 5.18
N LYS A 192 -18.01 22.50 6.37
CA LYS A 192 -18.62 22.00 7.62
C LYS A 192 -20.14 21.87 7.55
N ASP A 193 -20.80 22.82 6.91
CA ASP A 193 -22.27 22.84 6.81
C ASP A 193 -22.80 21.69 5.95
N ILE A 194 -22.15 21.43 4.80
CA ILE A 194 -22.47 20.31 3.92
C ILE A 194 -22.27 18.98 4.64
N ILE A 195 -21.18 18.85 5.40
CA ILE A 195 -20.88 17.64 6.18
C ILE A 195 -21.93 17.45 7.28
N SER A 196 -22.30 18.50 8.00
CA SER A 196 -23.31 18.45 9.06
C SER A 196 -24.69 18.05 8.51
N ALA A 197 -25.09 18.62 7.38
CA ALA A 197 -26.32 18.26 6.68
C ALA A 197 -26.30 16.79 6.23
N GLU A 198 -25.20 16.33 5.65
CA GLU A 198 -25.05 14.94 5.21
C GLU A 198 -25.09 13.95 6.38
N ILE A 199 -24.49 14.29 7.52
CA ILE A 199 -24.53 13.45 8.72
C ILE A 199 -25.97 13.28 9.21
N LYS A 200 -26.78 14.36 9.23
CA LYS A 200 -28.19 14.30 9.62
C LYS A 200 -28.99 13.41 8.66
N GLU A 201 -28.81 13.61 7.36
CA GLU A 201 -29.52 12.84 6.34
C GLU A 201 -29.11 11.35 6.35
N TYR A 202 -27.83 11.07 6.58
CA TYR A 202 -27.34 9.70 6.70
C TYR A 202 -27.94 8.99 7.90
N LYS A 203 -28.03 9.66 9.06
CA LYS A 203 -28.68 9.10 10.27
C LYS A 203 -30.15 8.79 10.00
N LYS A 204 -30.88 9.71 9.39
CA LYS A 204 -32.28 9.51 8.99
C LYS A 204 -32.45 8.29 8.07
N LYS A 205 -31.62 8.17 7.03
CA LYS A 205 -31.63 7.01 6.11
C LYS A 205 -31.30 5.70 6.82
N ALA A 206 -30.44 5.75 7.83
CA ALA A 206 -30.07 4.58 8.59
C ALA A 206 -31.16 4.11 9.54
N GLU A 207 -31.78 5.03 10.28
CA GLU A 207 -32.91 4.76 11.17
C GLU A 207 -34.08 4.17 10.38
N GLN A 208 -34.38 4.72 9.19
CA GLN A 208 -35.43 4.20 8.31
C GLN A 208 -35.16 2.77 7.82
N LYS A 209 -33.89 2.44 7.52
CA LYS A 209 -33.54 1.12 6.99
C LYS A 209 -33.31 0.07 8.08
N ASN A 210 -32.85 0.48 9.25
CA ASN A 210 -32.60 -0.40 10.39
C ASN A 210 -32.72 0.37 11.71
N PRO A 211 -33.92 0.39 12.33
CA PRO A 211 -34.18 1.15 13.56
C PRO A 211 -33.28 0.76 14.75
N ASN A 212 -32.76 -0.47 14.77
CA ASN A 212 -31.91 -0.98 15.85
C ASN A 212 -30.41 -0.77 15.57
N GLN A 213 -30.05 -0.17 14.43
CA GLN A 213 -28.65 0.05 14.08
C GLN A 213 -28.11 1.34 14.72
N VAL A 214 -27.29 1.17 15.75
CA VAL A 214 -26.49 2.28 16.30
C VAL A 214 -25.32 2.56 15.35
N ILE A 215 -25.30 3.74 14.73
CA ILE A 215 -24.15 4.23 13.97
C ILE A 215 -23.32 5.13 14.86
N THR A 216 -22.07 4.76 15.06
CA THR A 216 -21.12 5.60 15.80
C THR A 216 -20.61 6.73 14.93
N ALA A 217 -20.26 7.86 15.55
CA ALA A 217 -19.68 9.00 14.83
C ALA A 217 -18.38 8.60 14.11
N ASP A 218 -17.54 7.78 14.74
CA ASP A 218 -16.28 7.30 14.18
C ASP A 218 -16.48 6.44 12.93
N GLU A 219 -17.50 5.57 12.90
CA GLU A 219 -17.82 4.77 11.71
C GLU A 219 -18.20 5.67 10.53
N LEU A 220 -18.99 6.71 10.79
CA LEU A 220 -19.42 7.68 9.77
C LEU A 220 -18.25 8.52 9.25
N ILE A 221 -17.41 9.05 10.14
CA ILE A 221 -16.21 9.82 9.80
C ILE A 221 -15.26 8.99 8.95
N ASN A 222 -15.00 7.73 9.34
CA ASN A 222 -14.12 6.84 8.59
C ASN A 222 -14.68 6.53 7.20
N LYS A 223 -16.00 6.32 7.09
CA LYS A 223 -16.67 6.11 5.81
C LYS A 223 -16.58 7.33 4.90
N PHE A 224 -16.79 8.52 5.45
CA PHE A 224 -16.72 9.79 4.73
C PHE A 224 -15.30 10.04 4.20
N LYS A 225 -14.29 9.90 5.07
CA LYS A 225 -12.87 9.99 4.73
C LYS A 225 -12.46 8.98 3.65
N LYS A 226 -12.89 7.73 3.78
CA LYS A 226 -12.61 6.69 2.77
C LYS A 226 -13.23 7.03 1.42
N THR A 227 -14.45 7.54 1.41
CA THR A 227 -15.17 7.93 0.19
C THR A 227 -14.46 9.07 -0.52
N PHE A 228 -14.09 10.12 0.21
CA PHE A 228 -13.33 11.25 -0.35
C PHE A 228 -12.01 10.81 -0.98
N LYS A 229 -11.22 10.01 -0.25
CA LYS A 229 -9.92 9.50 -0.75
C LYS A 229 -10.08 8.64 -2.00
N ASN A 230 -11.07 7.76 -2.02
CA ASN A 230 -11.34 6.91 -3.18
C ASN A 230 -11.69 7.77 -4.41
N ARG A 231 -12.53 8.79 -4.24
CA ARG A 231 -12.87 9.74 -5.31
C ARG A 231 -11.67 10.52 -5.81
N TYR A 232 -10.83 11.01 -4.91
CA TYR A 232 -9.57 11.68 -5.28
C TYR A 232 -8.69 10.81 -6.18
N TYR A 233 -8.52 9.54 -5.81
CA TYR A 233 -7.76 8.60 -6.65
C TYR A 233 -8.46 8.33 -7.99
N GLN A 234 -9.79 8.24 -8.03
CA GLN A 234 -10.52 8.07 -9.30
C GLN A 234 -10.25 9.24 -10.26
N HIS A 235 -10.29 10.49 -9.79
CA HIS A 235 -9.96 11.66 -10.64
C HIS A 235 -8.51 11.64 -11.10
N LEU A 236 -7.57 11.23 -10.25
CA LEU A 236 -6.16 11.09 -10.66
C LEU A 236 -5.93 10.01 -11.72
N TYR A 237 -6.63 8.87 -11.64
CA TYR A 237 -6.42 7.74 -12.54
C TYR A 237 -7.23 7.81 -13.84
N GLN A 238 -8.28 8.64 -13.91
CA GLN A 238 -8.98 8.93 -15.16
C GLN A 238 -8.15 9.77 -16.15
N LYS A 239 -6.95 10.24 -15.74
CA LYS A 239 -6.02 11.04 -16.55
C LYS A 239 -4.90 10.25 -17.23
N ILE A 240 -4.90 8.92 -17.13
CA ILE A 240 -3.90 8.02 -17.76
C ILE A 240 -4.62 7.13 -18.77
#